data_AF-A0A9X1UM93-F1
#
_entry.id   AF-A0A9X1UM93-F1
#
_cell.length_a   1.000
_cell.length_b   1.000
_cell.length_c   1.000
_cell.angle_alpha   90.00
_cell.angle_beta   90.00
_cell.angle_gamma   90.00
#
_symmetry.space_group_name_H-M   'P 1'
#
loop_
_entity.id
_entity.type
_entity.pdbx_description
1 polymer ?
#
loop_
_entity_poly.entity_id
_entity_poly.type
_entity_poly.pdbx_seq_one_letter_code
_entity_poly.pdbx_strand_id
1 'polypeptide(L)'
;MRRTIKLSEVERHTLQQLSVNHQHRDIRTRAAGLLLLGSGLSAPKAAARLDVSAQSIYNWSRLWAELGLCGLLGGHGGGRPRSLSEAMLATAIDVARAQSMTLGEIAKHIEAEHGEPMPCVLETLSVALRREGFSFKRNRFSLKKSGIRKTLR
;
A
#
# COMPACT_ATOMS: atom_id res chain seq x y z
N MET A 1 7.59 10.85 -29.21
CA MET A 1 9.00 10.66 -28.79
C MET A 1 9.26 9.16 -28.59
N ARG A 2 10.19 8.55 -29.32
CA ARG A 2 10.50 7.11 -29.21
C ARG A 2 11.41 6.90 -27.99
N ARG A 3 10.86 6.44 -26.86
CA ARG A 3 11.66 5.97 -25.72
C ARG A 3 11.97 4.48 -25.94
N THR A 4 13.17 4.19 -26.43
CA THR A 4 13.69 2.83 -26.51
C THR A 4 14.40 2.54 -25.18
N ILE A 5 13.96 1.53 -24.45
CA ILE A 5 14.65 1.11 -23.21
C ILE A 5 15.70 0.07 -23.57
N LYS A 6 16.90 0.17 -22.98
CA LYS A 6 17.91 -0.90 -23.04
C LYS A 6 17.81 -1.69 -21.75
N LEU A 7 17.45 -2.96 -21.86
CA LEU A 7 17.39 -3.88 -20.73
C LEU A 7 18.65 -4.76 -20.75
N SER A 8 19.33 -4.84 -19.61
CA SER A 8 20.33 -5.87 -19.35
C SER A 8 19.70 -7.26 -19.35
N GLU A 9 20.53 -8.28 -19.40
CA GLU A 9 20.08 -9.68 -19.33
C GLU A 9 19.33 -9.98 -18.03
N VAL A 10 19.84 -9.51 -16.89
CA VAL A 10 19.22 -9.69 -15.57
C VAL A 10 17.86 -8.98 -15.50
N GLU A 11 17.76 -7.75 -16.00
CA GLU A 11 16.49 -7.02 -16.05
C GLU A 11 15.48 -7.71 -16.96
N ARG A 12 15.92 -8.19 -18.12
CA ARG A 12 15.07 -8.93 -19.06
C ARG A 12 14.54 -10.21 -18.42
N HIS A 13 15.39 -11.00 -17.77
CA HIS A 13 14.98 -12.21 -17.08
C HIS A 13 13.99 -11.90 -15.95
N THR A 14 14.27 -10.87 -15.15
CA THR A 14 13.38 -10.43 -14.07
C THR A 14 11.99 -10.03 -14.58
N LEU A 15 11.93 -9.24 -15.65
CA LEU A 15 10.67 -8.81 -16.27
C LEU A 15 9.92 -9.97 -16.92
N GLN A 16 10.63 -10.95 -17.50
CA GLN A 16 10.01 -12.18 -18.02
C GLN A 16 9.31 -12.95 -16.88
N GLN A 17 10.02 -13.20 -15.78
CA GLN A 17 9.45 -13.88 -14.62
C GLN A 17 8.25 -13.12 -14.04
N LEU A 18 8.34 -11.79 -13.92
CA LEU A 18 7.22 -10.96 -13.47
C LEU A 18 6.02 -11.02 -14.40
N SER A 19 6.24 -10.98 -15.72
CA SER A 19 5.15 -10.97 -16.72
C SER A 19 4.31 -12.25 -16.72
N VAL A 20 4.91 -13.38 -16.31
CA VAL A 20 4.24 -14.69 -16.28
C VAL A 20 3.70 -15.01 -14.89
N ASN A 21 4.50 -14.79 -13.84
CA ASN A 21 4.27 -15.42 -12.54
C ASN A 21 3.69 -14.48 -11.47
N HIS A 22 3.71 -13.16 -11.67
CA HIS A 22 3.27 -12.25 -10.62
C HIS A 22 1.77 -12.38 -10.34
N GLN A 23 1.34 -12.39 -9.07
CA GLN A 23 -0.08 -12.59 -8.70
C GLN A 23 -1.03 -11.53 -9.30
N HIS A 24 -0.61 -10.27 -9.31
CA HIS A 24 -1.41 -9.16 -9.80
C HIS A 24 -1.28 -8.97 -11.31
N ARG A 25 -2.43 -8.94 -12.01
CA ARG A 25 -2.50 -8.81 -13.48
C ARG A 25 -1.87 -7.51 -13.98
N ASP A 26 -2.08 -6.40 -13.29
CA ASP A 26 -1.52 -5.11 -13.71
C ASP A 26 0.01 -5.12 -13.69
N ILE A 27 0.63 -5.73 -12.69
CA ILE A 27 2.10 -5.91 -12.63
C ILE A 27 2.59 -6.79 -13.78
N ARG A 28 1.87 -7.88 -14.10
CA ARG A 28 2.19 -8.71 -15.27
C ARG A 28 2.16 -7.90 -16.57
N THR A 29 1.11 -7.11 -16.78
CA THR A 29 0.95 -6.24 -17.97
C THR A 29 2.04 -5.17 -18.05
N ARG A 30 2.40 -4.55 -16.94
CA ARG A 30 3.49 -3.56 -16.88
C ARG A 30 4.82 -4.17 -17.32
N ALA A 31 5.14 -5.36 -16.81
CA ALA A 31 6.37 -6.07 -17.14
C ALA A 31 6.42 -6.46 -18.62
N ALA A 32 5.31 -6.97 -19.16
CA ALA A 32 5.17 -7.25 -20.59
C ALA A 32 5.37 -5.97 -21.44
N GLY A 33 4.84 -4.83 -21.00
CA GLY A 33 5.01 -3.54 -21.68
C GLY A 33 6.48 -3.14 -21.83
N LEU A 34 7.28 -3.29 -20.76
CA LEU A 34 8.71 -3.01 -20.82
C LEU A 34 9.46 -4.00 -21.70
N LEU A 35 9.13 -5.29 -21.65
CA LEU A 35 9.75 -6.29 -22.53
C LEU A 35 9.54 -5.96 -24.01
N LEU A 36 8.34 -5.49 -24.39
CA LEU A 36 8.04 -5.06 -25.76
C LEU A 36 8.86 -3.82 -26.15
N LEU A 37 9.02 -2.84 -25.25
CA LEU A 37 9.90 -1.70 -25.52
C LEU A 37 11.37 -2.12 -25.67
N GLY A 38 11.84 -3.02 -24.80
CA GLY A 38 13.20 -3.56 -24.81
C GLY A 38 13.48 -4.52 -25.96
N SER A 39 12.45 -4.96 -26.70
CA SER A 39 12.58 -5.65 -27.98
C SER A 39 12.52 -4.69 -29.18
N GLY A 40 12.48 -3.38 -28.95
CA GLY A 40 12.50 -2.34 -29.98
C GLY A 40 11.12 -1.89 -30.49
N LEU A 41 10.03 -2.42 -29.92
CA LEU A 41 8.67 -2.02 -30.27
C LEU A 41 8.39 -0.59 -29.78
N SER A 42 7.63 0.18 -30.54
CA SER A 42 7.25 1.53 -30.11
C SER A 42 6.14 1.47 -29.04
N ALA A 43 6.09 2.48 -28.16
CA ALA A 43 5.08 2.55 -27.11
C ALA A 43 3.62 2.44 -27.63
N PRO A 44 3.22 3.09 -28.75
CA PRO A 44 1.88 2.90 -29.30
C PRO A 44 1.59 1.46 -29.78
N LYS A 45 2.58 0.78 -30.37
CA LYS A 45 2.43 -0.61 -30.81
C LYS A 45 2.37 -1.57 -29.62
N ALA A 46 3.18 -1.33 -28.59
CA ALA A 46 3.13 -2.09 -27.35
C ALA A 46 1.79 -1.91 -26.63
N ALA A 47 1.28 -0.67 -26.58
CA ALA A 47 -0.01 -0.33 -26.03
C ALA A 47 -1.16 -1.06 -26.73
N ALA A 48 -1.19 -1.04 -28.07
CA ALA A 48 -2.19 -1.78 -28.85
C ALA A 48 -2.13 -3.29 -28.60
N ARG A 49 -0.93 -3.88 -28.46
CA ARG A 49 -0.75 -5.31 -28.19
C ARG A 49 -1.23 -5.73 -26.78
N LEU A 50 -1.20 -4.80 -25.83
CA LEU A 50 -1.56 -5.05 -24.43
C LEU A 50 -2.95 -4.51 -24.05
N ASP A 51 -3.67 -3.90 -24.99
CA ASP A 51 -4.95 -3.23 -24.77
C ASP A 51 -4.91 -2.18 -23.64
N VAL A 52 -3.91 -1.30 -23.71
CA VAL A 52 -3.73 -0.18 -22.76
C VAL A 52 -3.46 1.13 -23.50
N SER A 53 -3.49 2.25 -22.78
CA SER A 53 -3.12 3.54 -23.38
C SER A 53 -1.60 3.65 -23.60
N ALA A 54 -1.19 4.34 -24.67
CA ALA A 54 0.22 4.65 -24.89
C ALA A 54 0.84 5.44 -23.72
N GLN A 55 0.05 6.29 -23.04
CA GLN A 55 0.48 7.01 -21.85
C GLN A 55 0.88 6.05 -20.71
N SER A 56 0.17 4.93 -20.54
CA SER A 56 0.52 3.93 -19.53
C SER A 56 1.91 3.35 -19.79
N ILE A 57 2.21 3.00 -21.04
CA ILE A 57 3.53 2.49 -21.44
C ILE A 57 4.63 3.53 -21.15
N TYR A 58 4.38 4.81 -21.47
CA TYR A 58 5.35 5.87 -21.15
C TYR A 58 5.56 6.02 -19.63
N ASN A 59 4.49 6.01 -18.84
CA ASN A 59 4.57 6.10 -17.39
C ASN A 59 5.37 4.92 -16.80
N TRP A 60 5.13 3.69 -17.25
CA TRP A 60 5.86 2.52 -16.76
C TRP A 60 7.34 2.57 -17.16
N SER A 61 7.65 2.99 -18.39
CA SER A 61 9.06 3.15 -18.83
C SER A 61 9.80 4.21 -18.03
N ARG A 62 9.11 5.30 -17.67
CA ARG A 62 9.65 6.36 -16.82
C ARG A 62 9.90 5.84 -15.40
N LEU A 63 8.89 5.21 -14.79
CA LEU A 63 9.00 4.66 -13.43
C LEU A 63 10.08 3.58 -13.33
N TRP A 64 10.24 2.75 -14.37
CA TRP A 64 11.34 1.79 -14.43
C TRP A 64 12.71 2.46 -14.46
N ALA A 65 12.87 3.51 -15.27
CA ALA A 65 14.14 4.24 -15.34
C ALA A 65 14.48 4.96 -14.03
N GLU A 66 13.47 5.47 -13.32
CA GLU A 66 13.65 6.22 -12.07
C GLU A 66 13.81 5.31 -10.83
N LEU A 67 13.06 4.21 -10.76
CA LEU A 67 12.89 3.41 -9.54
C LEU A 67 13.09 1.90 -9.74
N GLY A 68 13.43 1.47 -10.96
CA GLY A 68 13.60 0.05 -11.30
C GLY A 68 12.36 -0.78 -10.97
N LEU A 69 12.59 -1.94 -10.34
CA LEU A 69 11.55 -2.87 -9.94
C LEU A 69 10.50 -2.23 -9.01
N CYS A 70 10.92 -1.38 -8.08
CA CYS A 70 10.01 -0.70 -7.15
C CYS A 70 8.99 0.17 -7.89
N GLY A 71 9.40 0.81 -9.00
CA GLY A 71 8.51 1.60 -9.85
C GLY A 71 7.42 0.77 -10.55
N LEU A 72 7.69 -0.52 -10.80
CA LEU A 72 6.73 -1.43 -11.41
C LEU A 72 5.73 -1.99 -10.41
N LEU A 73 6.24 -2.36 -9.23
CA LEU A 73 5.48 -2.95 -8.12
C LEU A 73 4.63 -1.91 -7.37
N GLY A 74 5.08 -0.65 -7.38
CA GLY A 74 4.36 0.47 -6.76
C GLY A 74 3.02 0.77 -7.42
N GLY A 75 2.10 1.40 -6.69
CA GLY A 75 0.80 1.82 -7.22
C GLY A 75 -0.23 0.70 -7.40
N HIS A 76 0.12 -0.57 -7.13
CA HIS A 76 -0.90 -1.58 -6.83
C HIS A 76 -1.44 -1.36 -5.40
N GLY A 77 -2.18 -0.27 -5.22
CA GLY A 77 -2.89 0.05 -3.99
C GLY A 77 -4.32 -0.42 -4.11
N GLY A 78 -4.57 -1.71 -3.85
CA GLY A 78 -5.93 -2.21 -3.78
C GLY A 78 -6.70 -1.56 -2.62
N GLY A 79 -7.93 -1.14 -2.88
CA GLY A 79 -8.88 -0.69 -1.86
C GLY A 79 -8.93 0.82 -1.62
N ARG A 80 -9.91 1.23 -0.82
CA ARG A 80 -10.09 2.62 -0.39
C ARG A 80 -8.89 3.04 0.47
N PRO A 81 -8.34 4.26 0.30
CA PRO A 81 -7.37 4.82 1.22
C PRO A 81 -7.82 4.66 2.68
N ARG A 82 -6.86 4.44 3.60
CA ARG A 82 -7.18 4.30 5.02
C ARG A 82 -7.89 5.58 5.49
N SER A 83 -9.01 5.42 6.20
CA SER A 83 -9.74 6.55 6.76
C SER A 83 -8.95 7.27 7.86
N LEU A 84 -8.16 6.55 8.65
CA LEU A 84 -7.26 7.15 9.64
C LEU A 84 -5.95 7.59 8.97
N SER A 85 -5.55 8.84 9.21
CA SER A 85 -4.20 9.31 8.90
C SER A 85 -3.16 8.57 9.76
N GLU A 86 -1.91 8.59 9.33
CA GLU A 86 -0.80 8.00 10.11
C GLU A 86 -0.65 8.68 11.48
N ALA A 87 -0.86 10.01 11.54
CA ALA A 87 -0.82 10.78 12.77
C ALA A 87 -1.93 10.38 13.76
N MET A 88 -3.19 10.26 13.29
CA MET A 88 -4.30 9.81 14.13
C MET A 88 -4.09 8.38 14.63
N LEU A 89 -3.50 7.50 13.81
CA LEU A 89 -3.16 6.14 14.21
C LEU A 89 -2.06 6.11 15.29
N ALA A 90 -1.04 6.96 15.18
CA ALA A 90 0.01 7.08 16.18
C ALA A 90 -0.56 7.50 17.55
N THR A 91 -1.38 8.55 17.57
CA THR A 91 -2.11 8.98 18.78
C THR A 91 -2.95 7.83 19.36
N ALA A 92 -3.69 7.11 18.51
CA ALA A 92 -4.50 5.97 18.95
C ALA A 92 -3.66 4.89 19.66
N ILE A 93 -2.49 4.59 19.12
CA ILE A 93 -1.55 3.60 19.68
C ILE A 93 -1.01 4.09 21.02
N ASP A 94 -0.56 5.34 21.10
CA ASP A 94 0.04 5.90 22.32
C ASP A 94 -0.95 5.92 23.48
N VAL A 95 -2.18 6.38 23.22
CA VAL A 95 -3.27 6.36 24.19
C VAL A 95 -3.59 4.94 24.63
N ALA A 96 -3.70 3.99 23.69
CA ALA A 96 -3.99 2.59 23.98
C ALA A 96 -2.86 1.89 24.77
N ARG A 97 -1.60 2.32 24.63
CA ARG A 97 -0.46 1.82 25.42
C ARG A 97 -0.46 2.39 26.82
N ALA A 98 -0.73 3.68 26.96
CA ALA A 98 -0.66 4.39 28.23
C ALA A 98 -1.71 3.90 29.22
N GLN A 99 -2.95 3.70 28.75
CA GLN A 99 -4.08 3.39 29.63
C GLN A 99 -5.06 2.38 28.99
N SER A 100 -5.69 1.54 29.83
CA SER A 100 -6.75 0.64 29.38
C SER A 100 -8.04 1.40 29.14
N MET A 101 -8.22 1.92 27.92
CA MET A 101 -9.41 2.68 27.52
C MET A 101 -10.35 1.86 26.61
N THR A 102 -11.57 2.35 26.47
CA THR A 102 -12.53 1.90 25.46
C THR A 102 -12.26 2.57 24.11
N LEU A 103 -12.74 1.98 23.01
CA LEU A 103 -12.61 2.57 21.67
C LEU A 103 -13.22 3.98 21.56
N GLY A 104 -14.34 4.23 22.26
CA GLY A 104 -14.99 5.54 22.27
C GLY A 104 -14.18 6.61 22.98
N GLU A 105 -13.45 6.25 24.05
CA GLU A 105 -12.55 7.17 24.74
C GLU A 105 -11.30 7.47 23.91
N ILE A 106 -10.73 6.45 23.25
CA ILE A 106 -9.60 6.64 22.32
C ILE A 106 -10.03 7.56 21.18
N ALA A 107 -11.24 7.39 20.64
CA ALA A 107 -11.77 8.24 19.58
C ALA A 107 -11.87 9.71 20.00
N LYS A 108 -12.40 9.98 21.21
CA LYS A 108 -12.48 11.34 21.76
C LYS A 108 -11.10 11.97 21.96
N HIS A 109 -10.09 11.18 22.34
CA HIS A 109 -8.72 11.70 22.49
C HIS A 109 -8.13 12.11 21.13
N ILE A 110 -8.36 11.30 20.10
CA ILE A 110 -7.93 11.61 18.73
C ILE A 110 -8.63 12.89 18.23
N GLU A 111 -9.95 13.01 18.43
CA GLU A 111 -10.70 14.21 18.03
C GLU A 111 -10.20 15.47 18.76
N ALA A 112 -9.87 15.35 20.05
CA ALA A 112 -9.35 16.46 20.85
C ALA A 112 -7.93 16.88 20.44
N GLU A 113 -7.06 15.92 20.11
CA GLU A 113 -5.66 16.18 19.74
C GLU A 113 -5.52 16.72 18.31
N HIS A 114 -6.33 16.21 17.37
CA HIS A 114 -6.24 16.57 15.95
C HIS A 114 -7.23 17.67 15.54
N GLY A 115 -8.20 18.03 16.40
CA GLY A 115 -9.19 19.08 16.12
C GLY A 115 -10.17 18.73 14.99
N GLU A 116 -10.21 17.48 14.57
CA GLU A 116 -11.06 16.97 13.49
C GLU A 116 -11.97 15.84 14.00
N PRO A 117 -13.21 15.73 13.50
CA PRO A 117 -14.08 14.62 13.85
C PRO A 117 -13.49 13.29 13.36
N MET A 118 -13.80 12.20 14.05
CA MET A 118 -13.28 10.88 13.69
C MET A 118 -13.68 10.53 12.24
N PRO A 119 -12.71 10.23 11.34
CA PRO A 119 -12.99 9.99 9.91
C PRO A 119 -13.62 8.63 9.62
N CYS A 120 -13.92 7.82 10.65
CA CYS A 120 -14.45 6.47 10.50
C CYS A 120 -15.23 6.00 11.73
N VAL A 121 -15.95 4.89 11.59
CA VAL A 121 -16.64 4.25 12.71
C VAL A 121 -15.66 3.55 13.65
N LEU A 122 -16.06 3.36 14.92
CA LEU A 122 -15.23 2.71 15.95
C LEU A 122 -14.74 1.29 15.55
N GLU A 123 -15.51 0.57 14.73
CA GLU A 123 -15.11 -0.74 14.19
C GLU A 123 -13.83 -0.63 13.34
N THR A 124 -13.69 0.43 12.55
CA THR A 124 -12.50 0.69 11.73
C THR A 124 -11.29 1.00 12.61
N LEU A 125 -11.47 1.79 13.67
CA LEU A 125 -10.45 2.05 14.70
C LEU A 125 -10.04 0.74 15.41
N SER A 126 -11.00 -0.13 15.75
CA SER A 126 -10.75 -1.46 16.33
C SER A 126 -9.89 -2.33 15.41
N VAL A 127 -10.21 -2.39 14.11
CA VAL A 127 -9.44 -3.14 13.13
C VAL A 127 -8.02 -2.58 12.99
N ALA A 128 -7.87 -1.25 12.97
CA ALA A 128 -6.57 -0.59 12.92
C ALA A 128 -5.71 -0.95 14.14
N LEU A 129 -6.25 -0.82 15.36
CA LEU A 129 -5.53 -1.16 16.60
C LEU A 129 -5.24 -2.68 16.71
N ARG A 130 -6.10 -3.56 16.18
CA ARG A 130 -5.80 -5.00 16.15
C ARG A 130 -4.60 -5.35 15.27
N ARG A 131 -4.39 -4.64 14.16
CA ARG A 131 -3.20 -4.81 13.31
C ARG A 131 -1.91 -4.45 14.05
N GLU A 132 -2.00 -3.52 14.98
CA GLU A 132 -0.92 -3.10 15.88
C GLU A 132 -0.78 -4.01 17.13
N GLY A 133 -1.54 -5.10 17.21
CA GLY A 133 -1.44 -6.11 18.26
C GLY A 133 -2.35 -5.89 19.48
N PHE A 134 -3.23 -4.89 19.47
CA PHE A 134 -4.18 -4.68 20.57
C PHE A 134 -5.35 -5.67 20.50
N SER A 135 -5.87 -6.06 21.67
CA SER A 135 -7.02 -6.94 21.79
C SER A 135 -8.08 -6.34 22.71
N PHE A 136 -9.32 -6.27 22.26
CA PHE A 136 -10.45 -5.72 23.00
C PHE A 136 -11.36 -6.84 23.54
N LYS A 137 -12.06 -6.59 24.65
CA LYS A 137 -13.08 -7.48 25.24
C LYS A 137 -14.37 -7.39 24.43
N ARG A 138 -14.95 -8.55 24.08
CA ARG A 138 -16.12 -8.71 23.18
C ARG A 138 -17.35 -7.87 23.56
N ASN A 139 -17.62 -7.65 24.85
CA ASN A 139 -18.89 -7.05 25.31
C ASN A 139 -18.76 -5.64 25.91
N ARG A 140 -17.56 -5.02 25.89
CA ARG A 140 -17.38 -3.69 26.50
C ARG A 140 -16.40 -2.79 25.76
N PHE A 141 -15.88 -3.21 24.60
CA PHE A 141 -14.84 -2.52 23.83
C PHE A 141 -13.64 -2.01 24.66
N SER A 142 -13.39 -2.60 25.83
CA SER A 142 -12.26 -2.27 26.69
C SER A 142 -11.07 -3.14 26.32
N LEU A 143 -9.86 -2.58 26.37
CA LEU A 143 -8.64 -3.34 26.14
C LEU A 143 -8.51 -4.53 27.12
N LYS A 144 -8.10 -5.69 26.61
CA LYS A 144 -7.72 -6.82 27.45
C LYS A 144 -6.39 -6.47 28.12
N LYS A 145 -6.32 -6.66 29.43
CA LYS A 145 -5.13 -6.42 30.26
C LYS A 145 -3.87 -7.14 29.75
N SER A 146 -4.04 -8.23 29.00
CA SER A 146 -2.97 -9.01 28.36
C SER A 146 -2.37 -8.39 27.09
N GLY A 147 -2.96 -7.31 26.55
CA GLY A 147 -2.38 -6.53 25.45
C GLY A 147 -1.34 -5.50 25.89
N ILE A 148 -1.24 -5.24 27.20
CA ILE A 148 -0.15 -4.45 27.79
C ILE A 148 1.02 -5.42 27.95
N ARG A 149 2.02 -5.36 27.04
CA ARG A 149 3.30 -6.03 27.30
C ARG A 149 3.80 -5.51 28.65
N LYS A 150 3.89 -6.40 29.64
CA LYS A 150 4.65 -6.13 30.85
C LYS A 150 6.07 -5.82 30.41
N THR A 151 6.51 -4.58 30.60
CA THR A 151 7.92 -4.24 30.56
C THR A 151 8.59 -5.06 31.65
N LEU A 152 9.35 -6.08 31.27
CA LEU A 152 10.25 -6.78 32.18
C LEU A 152 11.34 -5.78 32.57
N ARG A 153 11.41 -5.45 33.86
CA ARG A 153 12.63 -5.05 34.55
C ARG A 153 13.08 -6.23 35.38
#